data_AF-A0AAV5XEF0-F1
#
_entry.id   AF-A0AAV5XEF0-F1
#
_cell.length_a   1.000
_cell.length_b   1.000
_cell.length_c   1.000
_cell.angle_alpha   90.00
_cell.angle_beta   90.00
_cell.angle_gamma   90.00
#
_symmetry.space_group_name_H-M   'P 1'
#
loop_
_entity.id
_entity.type
_entity.pdbx_description
1 polymer ?
#
loop_
_entity_poly.entity_id
_entity_poly.type
_entity_poly.pdbx_seq_one_letter_code
_entity_poly.pdbx_strand_id
1 'polypeptide(L)' 'MPTDRMMKRSSQRILAGVLFGAVVCGALTACSTVPHPPTYTQAELRAMCERRGGWWRGDLIPDYCEYQAAFLREAP' A
#
# COMPACT_ATOMS: atom_id res chain seq x y z
N MET A 1 18.36 -52.77 -2.82
CA MET A 1 18.36 -51.40 -2.27
C MET A 1 17.48 -50.50 -3.15
N PRO A 2 16.21 -50.22 -2.80
CA PRO A 2 15.27 -49.44 -3.61
C PRO A 2 15.02 -48.01 -3.08
N THR A 3 15.82 -47.54 -2.12
CA THR A 3 15.60 -46.31 -1.34
C THR A 3 15.93 -45.01 -2.09
N ASP A 4 16.73 -45.06 -3.15
CA ASP A 4 17.19 -43.87 -3.87
C ASP A 4 16.12 -43.14 -4.68
N ARG A 5 15.21 -43.88 -5.34
CA ARG A 5 14.22 -43.27 -6.25
C ARG A 5 13.09 -42.57 -5.50
N MET A 6 12.74 -43.03 -4.30
CA MET A 6 11.73 -42.38 -3.45
C MET A 6 12.24 -41.06 -2.87
N MET A 7 13.53 -40.99 -2.50
CA MET A 7 14.14 -39.78 -1.94
C MET A 7 14.13 -38.61 -2.94
N LYS A 8 14.47 -38.87 -4.21
CA LYS A 8 14.56 -37.86 -5.27
C LYS A 8 13.19 -37.23 -5.61
N ARG A 9 12.12 -38.03 -5.56
CA ARG A 9 10.74 -37.58 -5.83
C ARG A 9 10.16 -36.75 -4.68
N SER A 10 10.56 -37.03 -3.44
CA SER A 10 10.16 -36.24 -2.27
C SER A 10 10.85 -34.87 -2.26
N SER A 11 12.16 -34.86 -2.53
CA SER A 11 12.95 -33.62 -2.62
C SER A 11 12.43 -32.67 -3.72
N GLN A 12 12.05 -33.21 -4.87
CA GLN A 12 11.50 -32.42 -5.98
C GLN A 12 10.15 -31.76 -5.63
N ARG A 13 9.33 -32.39 -4.78
CA ARG A 13 8.05 -31.81 -4.31
C ARG A 13 8.26 -30.66 -3.34
N ILE A 14 9.25 -30.77 -2.46
CA ILE A 14 9.59 -29.69 -1.51
C ILE A 14 10.14 -28.48 -2.27
N LEU A 15 11.06 -28.69 -3.21
CA LEU A 15 11.58 -27.63 -4.07
C LEU A 15 10.49 -26.93 -4.89
N ALA A 16 9.57 -27.70 -5.48
CA ALA A 16 8.43 -27.14 -6.20
C ALA A 16 7.54 -26.29 -5.28
N GLY A 17 7.25 -26.77 -4.06
CA GLY A 17 6.46 -26.02 -3.08
C GLY A 17 7.09 -24.68 -2.69
N VAL A 18 8.41 -24.66 -2.46
CA VAL A 18 9.17 -23.43 -2.13
C VAL A 18 9.12 -22.44 -3.30
N LEU A 19 9.32 -22.91 -4.53
CA LEU A 19 9.28 -22.06 -5.72
C LEU A 19 7.87 -21.48 -5.95
N PHE A 20 6.82 -22.27 -5.77
CA PHE A 20 5.44 -21.77 -5.86
C PHE A 20 5.13 -20.74 -4.77
N GLY A 21 5.59 -20.96 -3.54
CA GLY A 21 5.43 -19.98 -2.44
C GLY A 21 6.11 -18.64 -2.75
N ALA A 22 7.32 -18.66 -3.30
CA ALA A 22 8.06 -17.44 -3.66
C ALA A 22 7.35 -16.63 -4.77
N VAL A 23 6.79 -17.31 -5.78
CA VAL A 23 6.04 -16.66 -6.87
C VAL A 23 4.76 -16.00 -6.35
N VAL A 24 4.02 -16.67 -5.47
CA VAL A 24 2.78 -16.13 -4.89
C VAL A 24 3.08 -14.90 -4.02
N CYS A 25 4.12 -14.94 -3.18
CA CYS A 25 4.51 -13.78 -2.37
C CYS A 25 4.97 -12.59 -3.23
N GLY A 26 5.71 -12.84 -4.32
CA GLY A 26 6.17 -11.78 -5.24
C GLY A 26 5.04 -11.14 -6.06
N ALA A 27 4.01 -11.91 -6.42
CA ALA A 27 2.86 -11.39 -7.17
C ALA A 27 1.99 -10.43 -6.31
N LEU A 28 1.89 -10.67 -5.01
CA LEU A 28 1.09 -9.84 -4.10
C LEU A 28 1.74 -8.50 -3.76
N THR A 29 3.08 -8.43 -3.70
CA THR A 29 3.79 -7.17 -3.45
C THR A 29 3.82 -6.24 -4.66
N ALA A 30 3.72 -6.78 -5.88
CA ALA A 30 3.72 -5.97 -7.10
C ALA A 30 2.42 -5.16 -7.32
N CYS A 31 1.32 -5.55 -6.68
CA CYS A 31 0.02 -4.91 -6.88
C CYS A 31 -0.17 -3.63 -6.02
N SER A 32 0.61 -3.48 -4.95
CA SER A 32 0.56 -2.27 -4.09
C SER A 32 1.56 -1.18 -4.47
N THR A 33 2.45 -1.46 -5.43
CA THR A 33 3.55 -0.55 -5.81
C THR A 33 3.26 0.29 -7.04
N VAL A 34 2.04 0.28 -7.58
CA VAL A 34 1.67 1.17 -8.69
C VAL A 34 1.49 2.57 -8.11
N PRO A 35 2.33 3.56 -8.46
CA PRO A 35 2.16 4.92 -7.99
C PRO A 35 0.93 5.50 -8.69
N HIS A 36 -0.15 5.70 -7.94
CA HIS A 36 -1.29 6.43 -8.46
C HIS A 36 -0.95 7.93 -8.47
N PRO A 37 -1.05 8.61 -9.63
CA PRO A 37 -0.92 10.05 -9.64
C PRO A 37 -2.03 10.64 -8.74
N PRO A 38 -1.71 11.72 -8.00
CA PRO A 38 -2.72 12.35 -7.16
C PRO A 38 -3.88 12.83 -8.03
N THR A 39 -5.11 12.51 -7.61
CA THR A 39 -6.34 12.89 -8.33
C THR A 39 -6.51 14.41 -8.42
N TYR A 40 -5.89 15.14 -7.49
CA TYR A 40 -5.98 16.59 -7.37
C TYR A 40 -4.58 17.20 -7.31
N THR A 41 -4.44 18.37 -7.91
CA THR A 41 -3.24 19.20 -7.77
C THR A 41 -3.16 19.82 -6.37
N GLN A 42 -1.96 20.26 -5.97
CA GLN A 42 -1.78 20.98 -4.71
C GLN A 42 -2.66 22.24 -4.61
N ALA A 43 -2.87 22.93 -5.73
CA ALA A 43 -3.74 24.10 -5.80
C ALA A 43 -5.22 23.74 -5.53
N GLU A 44 -5.68 22.60 -6.05
CA GLU A 44 -7.04 22.10 -5.82
C GLU A 44 -7.23 21.62 -4.38
N LEU A 45 -6.24 20.91 -3.82
CA LEU A 45 -6.26 20.47 -2.43
C LEU A 45 -6.29 21.66 -1.46
N ARG A 46 -5.51 22.70 -1.76
CA ARG A 46 -5.55 23.98 -1.03
C ARG A 46 -6.93 24.61 -1.09
N ALA A 47 -7.49 24.76 -2.29
CA ALA A 47 -8.81 25.34 -2.47
C ALA A 47 -9.90 24.55 -1.73
N MET A 48 -9.82 23.21 -1.71
CA MET A 48 -10.74 22.36 -0.96
C MET A 48 -10.59 22.51 0.56
N CYS A 49 -9.34 22.57 1.05
CA CYS A 49 -9.04 22.78 2.47
C CYS A 49 -9.62 24.11 2.97
N GLU A 50 -9.33 25.21 2.27
CA GLU A 50 -9.80 26.54 2.61
C GLU A 50 -11.34 26.64 2.56
N ARG A 51 -11.99 25.99 1.57
CA ARG A 51 -13.47 25.92 1.48
C ARG A 51 -14.12 25.18 2.65
N ARG A 52 -13.43 24.18 3.22
CA ARG A 52 -13.92 23.41 4.37
C ARG A 52 -13.62 24.10 5.71
N GLY A 53 -13.04 25.30 5.69
CA GLY A 53 -12.64 26.03 6.90
C GLY A 53 -11.39 25.47 7.57
N GLY A 54 -10.62 24.62 6.86
CA GLY A 54 -9.32 24.15 7.30
C GLY A 54 -8.21 25.17 7.02
N TRP A 55 -7.10 25.04 7.71
CA TRP A 55 -5.89 25.81 7.49
C TRP A 55 -4.92 25.01 6.60
N TRP A 56 -4.59 25.53 5.43
CA TRP A 56 -3.66 24.86 4.52
C TRP A 56 -2.23 24.88 5.07
N ARG A 57 -1.60 23.70 5.14
CA ARG A 57 -0.22 23.50 5.61
C ARG A 57 0.61 22.72 4.58
N GLY A 58 0.20 22.80 3.31
CA GLY A 58 0.86 22.15 2.17
C GLY A 58 2.31 22.58 1.96
N ASP A 59 2.67 23.79 2.42
CA ASP A 59 4.04 24.31 2.35
C ASP A 59 5.01 23.54 3.28
N LEU A 60 4.49 22.90 4.33
CA LEU A 60 5.29 22.12 5.29
C LEU A 60 5.22 20.62 4.98
N ILE A 61 4.03 20.11 4.68
CA ILE A 61 3.78 18.71 4.34
C ILE A 61 2.86 18.69 3.12
N PRO A 62 3.25 18.06 1.99
CA PRO A 62 2.40 18.01 0.82
C PRO A 62 1.04 17.38 1.16
N ASP A 63 -0.03 17.89 0.55
CA ASP A 63 -1.40 17.43 0.74
C ASP A 63 -1.97 17.62 2.16
N TYR A 64 -1.28 18.33 3.05
CA TYR A 64 -1.70 18.49 4.45
C TYR A 64 -2.62 19.69 4.66
N CYS A 65 -3.82 19.40 5.17
CA CYS A 65 -4.81 20.37 5.61
C CYS A 65 -5.03 20.19 7.12
N GLU A 66 -4.80 21.26 7.88
CA GLU A 66 -4.97 21.27 9.33
C GLU A 66 -6.40 21.71 9.68
N TYR A 67 -7.18 20.85 10.33
CA TYR A 67 -8.48 21.21 10.90
C TYR A 67 -8.29 21.49 12.39
N GLN A 68 -8.62 22.70 12.86
CA GLN A 68 -8.61 22.96 14.30
C GLN A 68 -9.57 21.96 14.98
N ALA A 69 -9.08 21.23 15.98
CA ALA A 69 -9.81 20.22 16.73
C ALA A 69 -11.12 20.73 17.39
N ALA A 70 -11.40 22.03 17.35
CA ALA A 70 -12.70 22.60 17.71
C ALA A 70 -13.84 22.10 16.81
N PHE A 71 -13.59 21.77 15.53
CA PHE A 71 -14.62 21.26 14.62
C PHE A 71 -14.94 19.77 14.85
N LEU A 72 -14.06 19.01 15.51
CA LEU A 72 -14.28 17.58 15.79
C LEU A 72 -15.29 17.32 16.93
N ARG A 73 -15.80 18.36 17.60
CA ARG A 73 -16.90 18.20 18.58
C ARG A 73 -18.29 18.26 17.93
N GLU A 74 -18.38 18.58 16.65
CA GLU A 74 -19.65 18.90 15.97
C GLU A 74 -19.88 18.11 14.67
N ALA A 75 -19.34 16.90 14.57
CA ALA A 75 -19.80 15.93 13.57
C ALA A 75 -20.85 15.01 14.23
N PRO A 76 -22.11 14.96 13.77
CA PRO A 76 -23.08 13.95 14.20
C PRO A 76 -22.69 12.53 13.78
#